data_AF-A0A970VKM7-F1
#
_entry.id   AF-A0A970VKM7-F1
#
_cell.length_a   1.000
_cell.length_b   1.000
_cell.length_c   1.000
_cell.angle_alpha   90.00
_cell.angle_beta   90.00
_cell.angle_gamma   90.00
#
_symmetry.space_group_name_H-M   'P 1'
#
loop_
_entity.id
_entity.type
_entity.pdbx_description
1 polymer ?
#
loop_
_entity_poly.entity_id
_entity_poly.type
_entity_poly.pdbx_seq_one_letter_code
_entity_poly.pdbx_strand_id
1 'polypeptide(L)'
;MKRLLSVCIILLLCFSSQALAAAIVIPEVGDCITFGSYEQDNQIDNGKEPLEWIVLDVQNDQAMLLSKYCIDTVIFYPERVAMYWGISDLRTWMNGEFLQETFTKDEQACILTTTIENENPHGMKGAGADTLDQIYLLSKEEVLHFFPEMADRVAYPTEYAKSKDCTVDPVTGSCRWWTRTTGARKMDICGMRLDGRISSYGMQDVDWPTNTMRPVMWVQCGLI
;
A
#
# COMPACT_ATOMS: atom_id res chain seq x y z
N MET A 1 4.65 87.62 9.05
CA MET A 1 4.40 86.41 9.85
C MET A 1 3.35 85.53 9.15
N LYS A 2 3.76 84.61 8.28
CA LYS A 2 2.90 83.53 7.75
C LYS A 2 3.74 82.26 7.71
N ARG A 3 3.32 81.27 8.49
CA ARG A 3 3.99 80.00 8.74
C ARG A 3 3.74 79.06 7.55
N LEU A 4 4.77 78.48 6.95
CA LEU A 4 4.64 77.41 5.97
C LEU A 4 4.73 76.05 6.68
N LEU A 5 3.69 75.24 6.46
CA LEU A 5 3.51 73.91 7.02
C LEU A 5 4.56 72.93 6.48
N SER A 6 5.13 72.14 7.38
CA SER A 6 5.88 70.92 7.04
C SER A 6 4.91 69.83 6.62
N VAL A 7 5.09 69.29 5.41
CA VAL A 7 4.36 68.12 4.91
C VAL A 7 5.21 66.89 5.22
N CYS A 8 4.80 66.10 6.21
CA CYS A 8 5.35 64.77 6.46
C CYS A 8 4.71 63.78 5.48
N ILE A 9 5.50 63.26 4.53
CA ILE A 9 5.10 62.16 3.65
C ILE A 9 5.37 60.86 4.41
N ILE A 10 4.31 60.19 4.87
CA ILE A 10 4.39 58.84 5.45
C ILE A 10 4.37 57.84 4.29
N LEU A 11 5.53 57.28 3.95
CA LEU A 11 5.64 56.12 3.06
C LEU A 11 5.15 54.88 3.81
N LEU A 12 3.92 54.46 3.54
CA LEU A 12 3.41 53.13 3.90
C LEU A 12 4.08 52.09 2.99
N LEU A 13 5.07 51.37 3.53
CA LEU A 13 5.61 50.15 2.93
C LEU A 13 4.58 49.04 3.13
N CYS A 14 3.76 48.78 2.11
CA CYS A 14 3.01 47.53 2.01
C CYS A 14 4.00 46.38 1.80
N PHE A 15 4.43 45.75 2.89
CA PHE A 15 5.00 44.40 2.83
C PHE A 15 3.86 43.46 2.44
N SER A 16 3.69 43.24 1.13
CA SER A 16 2.91 42.09 0.67
C SER A 16 3.72 40.85 1.00
N SER A 17 3.32 40.13 2.05
CA SER A 17 3.76 38.75 2.23
C SER A 17 3.11 37.93 1.12
N GLN A 18 3.78 37.83 -0.02
CA GLN A 18 3.55 36.69 -0.90
C GLN A 18 4.08 35.47 -0.15
N ALA A 19 3.19 34.79 0.56
CA ALA A 19 3.41 33.40 0.91
C ALA A 19 3.63 32.67 -0.41
N LEU A 20 4.86 32.23 -0.64
CA LEU A 20 5.15 31.32 -1.73
C LEU A 20 4.31 30.07 -1.44
N ALA A 21 3.24 29.84 -2.20
CA ALA A 21 2.60 28.54 -2.18
C ALA A 21 3.68 27.54 -2.58
N ALA A 22 4.06 26.66 -1.65
CA ALA A 22 4.93 25.54 -2.00
C ALA A 22 4.26 24.80 -3.15
N ALA A 23 5.00 24.61 -4.25
CA ALA A 23 4.48 23.85 -5.36
C ALA A 23 4.18 22.44 -4.86
N ILE A 24 2.95 21.97 -5.08
CA ILE A 24 2.58 20.58 -4.83
C ILE A 24 3.45 19.72 -5.74
N VAL A 25 4.30 18.88 -5.15
CA VAL A 25 5.10 17.91 -5.90
C VAL A 25 4.24 16.67 -6.06
N ILE A 26 3.93 16.33 -7.30
CA ILE A 26 3.22 15.10 -7.65
C ILE A 26 4.28 14.11 -8.11
N PRO A 27 4.36 12.91 -7.51
CA PRO A 27 5.33 11.91 -7.95
C PRO A 27 4.96 11.38 -9.35
N GLU A 28 5.94 10.81 -10.04
CA GLU A 28 5.75 10.15 -11.33
C GLU A 28 5.59 8.63 -11.16
N VAL A 29 4.91 7.98 -12.11
CA VAL A 29 4.81 6.51 -12.13
C VAL A 29 6.22 5.91 -12.21
N GLY A 30 6.50 4.95 -11.33
CA GLY A 30 7.82 4.33 -11.17
C GLY A 30 8.70 4.98 -10.10
N ASP A 31 8.34 6.15 -9.58
CA ASP A 31 9.06 6.74 -8.46
C ASP A 31 9.00 5.85 -7.23
N CYS A 32 10.07 5.92 -6.42
CA CYS A 32 10.12 5.34 -5.10
C CYS A 32 10.02 6.47 -4.06
N ILE A 33 9.00 6.41 -3.21
CA ILE A 33 8.78 7.39 -2.14
C ILE A 33 8.78 6.72 -0.77
N THR A 34 8.97 7.52 0.28
CA THR A 34 8.92 7.06 1.67
C THR A 34 7.67 7.60 2.34
N PHE A 35 6.87 6.73 2.95
CA PHE A 35 5.61 7.13 3.61
C PHE A 35 5.22 6.10 4.68
N GLY A 36 4.99 6.54 5.92
CA GLY A 36 4.82 5.65 7.07
C GLY A 36 6.10 4.92 7.48
N SER A 37 6.00 4.20 8.61
CA SER A 37 7.11 3.43 9.18
C SER A 37 6.61 2.13 9.81
N TYR A 38 7.31 1.03 9.59
CA TYR A 38 6.99 -0.29 10.15
C TYR A 38 8.27 -1.05 10.48
N GLU A 39 8.18 -2.06 11.34
CA GLU A 39 9.31 -2.95 11.64
C GLU A 39 9.69 -3.77 10.38
N GLN A 40 10.94 -3.67 9.94
CA GLN A 40 11.41 -4.35 8.73
C GLN A 40 12.68 -5.17 8.95
N ASP A 41 13.52 -4.82 9.92
CA ASP A 41 14.81 -5.49 10.14
C ASP A 41 14.81 -6.53 11.27
N ASN A 42 13.70 -6.66 11.99
CA ASN A 42 13.50 -7.56 13.12
C ASN A 42 14.38 -7.21 14.34
N GLN A 43 14.75 -5.93 14.50
CA GLN A 43 15.51 -5.39 15.62
C GLN A 43 14.70 -4.39 16.46
N ILE A 44 13.49 -4.77 16.89
CA ILE A 44 12.52 -4.02 17.73
C ILE A 44 13.05 -2.86 18.62
N ASP A 45 14.22 -3.02 19.25
CA ASP A 45 14.84 -2.00 20.11
C ASP A 45 15.32 -0.73 19.37
N ASN A 46 15.52 -0.76 18.05
CA ASN A 46 15.93 0.41 17.24
C ASN A 46 14.72 1.25 16.76
N GLY A 47 13.50 0.74 16.91
CA GLY A 47 12.27 1.35 16.44
C GLY A 47 12.03 1.15 14.93
N LYS A 48 10.80 1.45 14.50
CA LYS A 48 10.32 1.18 13.13
C LYS A 48 11.13 1.89 12.04
N GLU A 49 11.33 1.21 10.92
CA GLU A 49 11.96 1.76 9.73
C GLU A 49 10.96 2.43 8.77
N PRO A 50 11.35 3.49 8.05
CA PRO A 50 10.52 4.07 7.00
C PRO A 50 10.19 3.07 5.90
N LEU A 51 8.93 3.05 5.45
CA LEU A 51 8.48 2.19 4.36
C LEU A 51 8.75 2.84 3.00
N GLU A 52 9.29 2.06 2.06
CA GLU A 52 9.44 2.45 0.66
C GLU A 52 8.27 1.95 -0.18
N TRP A 53 7.76 2.82 -1.06
CA TRP A 53 6.62 2.56 -1.94
C TRP A 53 6.97 2.88 -3.38
N ILE A 54 6.51 2.03 -4.30
CA ILE A 54 6.57 2.24 -5.74
C ILE A 54 5.26 2.89 -6.18
N VAL A 55 5.34 4.00 -6.91
CA VAL A 55 4.17 4.65 -7.51
C VAL A 55 3.73 3.84 -8.74
N LEU A 56 2.57 3.20 -8.65
CA LEU A 56 2.00 2.41 -9.74
C LEU A 56 1.17 3.24 -10.72
N ASP A 57 0.49 4.26 -10.21
CA ASP A 57 -0.42 5.09 -11.00
C ASP A 57 -0.57 6.47 -10.36
N VAL A 58 -0.88 7.48 -11.19
CA VAL A 58 -1.10 8.86 -10.77
C VAL A 58 -2.30 9.42 -11.51
N GLN A 59 -3.35 9.79 -10.75
CA GLN A 59 -4.60 10.32 -11.30
C GLN A 59 -5.14 11.44 -10.41
N ASN A 60 -5.51 12.59 -10.99
CA ASN A 60 -6.19 13.68 -10.27
C ASN A 60 -5.50 14.09 -8.95
N ASP A 61 -4.17 14.29 -8.98
CA ASP A 61 -3.33 14.60 -7.80
C ASP A 61 -3.32 13.50 -6.72
N GLN A 62 -3.67 12.27 -7.09
CA GLN A 62 -3.62 11.09 -6.23
C GLN A 62 -2.62 10.09 -6.81
N ALA A 63 -1.93 9.36 -5.93
CA ALA A 63 -0.98 8.33 -6.32
C ALA A 63 -1.41 6.98 -5.74
N MET A 64 -1.35 5.94 -6.57
CA MET A 64 -1.47 4.56 -6.16
C MET A 64 -0.09 4.04 -5.78
N LEU A 65 0.07 3.61 -4.54
CA LEU A 65 1.34 3.16 -3.98
C LEU A 65 1.30 1.67 -3.74
N LEU A 66 2.36 0.96 -4.13
CA LEU A 66 2.62 -0.43 -3.79
C LEU A 66 3.88 -0.52 -2.95
N SER A 67 3.82 -1.17 -1.81
CA SER A 67 5.01 -1.45 -1.00
C SER A 67 6.12 -2.10 -1.84
N LYS A 68 7.34 -1.56 -1.71
CA LYS A 68 8.50 -2.03 -2.48
C LYS A 68 8.87 -3.47 -2.09
N TYR A 69 8.80 -3.78 -0.81
CA TYR A 69 9.02 -5.11 -0.23
C TYR A 69 7.71 -5.72 0.29
N CYS A 70 7.74 -7.03 0.52
CA CYS A 70 6.67 -7.68 1.26
C CYS A 70 6.92 -7.51 2.77
N ILE A 71 6.02 -6.81 3.45
CA ILE A 71 6.32 -6.14 4.71
C ILE A 71 6.18 -7.07 5.93
N ASP A 72 5.18 -7.94 5.94
CA ASP A 72 4.91 -8.88 7.04
C ASP A 72 4.28 -10.18 6.50
N THR A 73 4.21 -11.19 7.37
CA THR A 73 3.61 -12.49 7.13
C THR A 73 2.44 -12.68 8.08
N VAL A 74 1.24 -12.48 7.54
CA VAL A 74 -0.02 -12.63 8.26
C VAL A 74 -0.90 -13.60 7.48
N ILE A 75 -1.49 -14.56 8.18
CA ILE A 75 -2.40 -15.54 7.56
C ILE A 75 -3.62 -14.82 6.97
N PHE A 76 -4.17 -15.36 5.88
CA PHE A 76 -5.30 -14.74 5.21
C PHE A 76 -6.60 -14.90 6.04
N TYR A 77 -6.81 -16.10 6.59
CA TYR A 77 -7.83 -16.41 7.61
C TYR A 77 -7.50 -17.76 8.28
N PRO A 78 -7.92 -18.00 9.54
CA PRO A 78 -7.51 -19.18 10.31
C PRO A 78 -8.27 -20.46 9.96
N GLU A 79 -9.46 -20.35 9.35
CA GLU A 79 -10.34 -21.49 9.08
C GLU A 79 -10.55 -21.73 7.59
N ARG A 80 -10.44 -22.99 7.18
CA ARG A 80 -10.62 -23.46 5.81
C ARG A 80 -12.10 -23.56 5.39
N VAL A 81 -12.82 -22.45 5.51
CA VAL A 81 -14.22 -22.30 5.10
C VAL A 81 -14.34 -21.41 3.87
N ALA A 82 -15.55 -21.25 3.33
CA ALA A 82 -15.76 -20.37 2.19
C ALA A 82 -15.49 -18.91 2.59
N MET A 83 -14.41 -18.34 2.06
CA MET A 83 -13.85 -17.05 2.46
C MET A 83 -13.36 -16.26 1.25
N TYR A 84 -13.38 -14.94 1.37
CA TYR A 84 -12.95 -14.00 0.35
C TYR A 84 -12.42 -12.74 1.03
N TRP A 85 -11.77 -11.86 0.26
CA TRP A 85 -11.12 -10.63 0.75
C TRP A 85 -11.96 -9.86 1.78
N GLY A 86 -13.22 -9.56 1.45
CA GLY A 86 -14.07 -8.69 2.26
C GLY A 86 -14.38 -9.17 3.69
N ILE A 87 -14.24 -10.47 3.96
CA ILE A 87 -14.45 -11.05 5.29
C ILE A 87 -13.17 -11.68 5.86
N SER A 88 -12.01 -11.43 5.24
CA SER A 88 -10.73 -11.99 5.69
C SER A 88 -10.18 -11.29 6.94
N ASP A 89 -9.47 -12.06 7.76
CA ASP A 89 -8.73 -11.55 8.91
C ASP A 89 -7.59 -10.64 8.45
N LEU A 90 -6.93 -10.97 7.33
CA LEU A 90 -5.88 -10.14 6.75
C LEU A 90 -6.40 -8.74 6.39
N ARG A 91 -7.57 -8.62 5.73
CA ARG A 91 -8.17 -7.31 5.43
C ARG A 91 -8.47 -6.53 6.72
N THR A 92 -9.00 -7.21 7.72
CA THR A 92 -9.35 -6.61 9.02
C THR A 92 -8.12 -6.07 9.72
N TRP A 93 -7.04 -6.83 9.73
CA TRP A 93 -5.75 -6.43 10.30
C TRP A 93 -5.12 -5.28 9.50
N MET A 94 -5.12 -5.36 8.16
CA MET A 94 -4.55 -4.32 7.28
C MET A 94 -5.23 -2.95 7.44
N ASN A 95 -6.56 -2.92 7.56
CA ASN A 95 -7.34 -1.68 7.75
C ASN A 95 -7.51 -1.28 9.23
N GLY A 96 -6.93 -2.04 10.16
CA GLY A 96 -7.01 -1.81 11.59
C GLY A 96 -5.63 -1.58 12.18
N GLU A 97 -5.05 -2.66 12.69
CA GLU A 97 -3.77 -2.64 13.40
C GLU A 97 -2.64 -2.13 12.52
N PHE A 98 -2.48 -2.67 11.31
CA PHE A 98 -1.41 -2.23 10.40
C PHE A 98 -1.51 -0.75 10.05
N LEU A 99 -2.70 -0.27 9.68
CA LEU A 99 -2.95 1.15 9.37
C LEU A 99 -2.59 2.06 10.56
N GLN A 100 -3.03 1.70 11.77
CA GLN A 100 -2.80 2.49 12.98
C GLN A 100 -1.33 2.45 13.45
N GLU A 101 -0.68 1.32 13.25
CA GLU A 101 0.71 1.11 13.66
C GLU A 101 1.69 1.78 12.70
N THR A 102 1.37 1.78 11.41
CA THR A 102 2.30 2.18 10.34
C THR A 102 2.29 3.67 10.06
N PHE A 103 1.11 4.30 10.15
CA PHE A 103 0.92 5.67 9.71
C PHE A 103 0.49 6.56 10.89
N THR A 104 1.10 7.73 10.98
CA THR A 104 0.66 8.79 11.89
C THR A 104 -0.74 9.28 11.52
N LYS A 105 -1.38 10.06 12.39
CA LYS A 105 -2.72 10.60 12.10
C LYS A 105 -2.75 11.50 10.87
N ASP A 106 -1.69 12.27 10.65
CA ASP A 106 -1.60 13.18 9.49
C ASP A 106 -1.39 12.37 8.21
N GLU A 107 -0.54 11.33 8.23
CA GLU A 107 -0.39 10.40 7.11
C GLU A 107 -1.69 9.63 6.82
N GLN A 108 -2.39 9.13 7.85
CA GLN A 108 -3.68 8.46 7.67
C GLN A 108 -4.72 9.37 7.02
N ALA A 109 -4.68 10.68 7.27
CA ALA A 109 -5.58 11.65 6.63
C ALA A 109 -5.29 11.82 5.12
N CYS A 110 -4.11 11.41 4.65
CA CYS A 110 -3.72 11.43 3.25
C CYS A 110 -4.16 10.15 2.51
N ILE A 111 -4.37 9.05 3.25
CA ILE A 111 -4.75 7.75 2.69
C ILE A 111 -6.25 7.74 2.39
N LEU A 112 -6.57 7.51 1.12
CA LEU A 112 -7.94 7.56 0.61
C LEU A 112 -8.68 6.26 0.87
N THR A 113 -9.97 6.36 1.20
CA THR A 113 -10.88 5.20 1.15
C THR A 113 -11.24 4.91 -0.31
N THR A 114 -10.89 3.73 -0.78
CA THR A 114 -11.13 3.27 -2.15
C THR A 114 -12.21 2.19 -2.17
N THR A 115 -13.10 2.26 -3.16
CA THR A 115 -14.01 1.14 -3.46
C THR A 115 -13.23 0.03 -4.14
N ILE A 116 -13.17 -1.13 -3.49
CA ILE A 116 -12.47 -2.32 -3.99
C ILE A 116 -13.51 -3.28 -4.57
N GLU A 117 -13.48 -3.40 -5.89
CA GLU A 117 -14.37 -4.29 -6.64
C GLU A 117 -13.93 -5.74 -6.45
N ASN A 118 -14.79 -6.55 -5.82
CA ASN A 118 -14.47 -7.94 -5.51
C ASN A 118 -15.08 -8.87 -6.56
N GLU A 119 -14.41 -8.96 -7.72
CA GLU A 119 -14.80 -9.88 -8.79
C GLU A 119 -14.08 -11.23 -8.71
N ASN A 120 -14.70 -12.29 -9.24
CA ASN A 120 -14.07 -13.58 -9.42
C ASN A 120 -13.88 -13.87 -10.93
N PRO A 121 -12.63 -13.93 -11.43
CA PRO A 121 -12.36 -14.12 -12.86
C PRO A 121 -12.72 -15.52 -13.38
N HIS A 122 -13.01 -16.48 -12.50
CA HIS A 122 -13.46 -17.82 -12.85
C HIS A 122 -14.99 -17.94 -12.97
N GLY A 123 -15.72 -16.82 -12.91
CA GLY A 123 -17.18 -16.79 -13.07
C GLY A 123 -17.94 -17.46 -11.92
N MET A 124 -17.26 -17.78 -10.82
CA MET A 124 -17.89 -18.32 -9.63
C MET A 124 -18.50 -17.19 -8.79
N LYS A 125 -19.76 -17.36 -8.38
CA LYS A 125 -20.33 -16.56 -7.29
C LYS A 125 -19.53 -16.87 -6.02
N GLY A 126 -18.74 -15.91 -5.52
CA GLY A 126 -17.93 -16.15 -4.32
C GLY A 126 -16.83 -15.16 -3.97
N ALA A 127 -16.56 -14.12 -4.77
CA ALA A 127 -15.60 -13.08 -4.39
C ALA A 127 -16.15 -12.10 -3.32
N GLY A 128 -17.46 -12.16 -3.04
CA GLY A 128 -18.10 -11.31 -2.03
C GLY A 128 -18.73 -10.06 -2.63
N ALA A 129 -19.14 -9.15 -1.74
CA ALA A 129 -19.52 -7.80 -2.10
C ALA A 129 -18.27 -6.90 -2.15
N ASP A 130 -18.37 -5.78 -2.86
CA ASP A 130 -17.33 -4.75 -2.85
C ASP A 130 -17.09 -4.20 -1.45
N THR A 131 -15.87 -3.75 -1.21
CA THR A 131 -15.43 -3.21 0.07
C THR A 131 -14.99 -1.76 -0.05
N LEU A 132 -14.95 -1.08 1.08
CA LEU A 132 -14.32 0.23 1.23
C LEU A 132 -13.07 0.04 2.07
N ASP A 133 -11.91 0.20 1.45
CA ASP A 133 -10.61 -0.10 2.06
C ASP A 133 -9.68 1.11 1.92
N GLN A 134 -8.85 1.36 2.92
CA GLN A 134 -7.73 2.31 2.83
C GLN A 134 -6.44 1.60 2.44
N ILE A 135 -6.27 0.36 2.93
CA ILE A 135 -5.13 -0.49 2.60
C ILE A 135 -5.66 -1.84 2.12
N TYR A 136 -5.16 -2.30 0.98
CA TYR A 136 -5.59 -3.54 0.35
C TYR A 136 -4.45 -4.23 -0.38
N LEU A 137 -4.75 -5.34 -1.07
CA LEU A 137 -3.82 -6.07 -1.93
C LEU A 137 -4.25 -5.93 -3.39
N LEU A 138 -3.30 -5.94 -4.33
CA LEU A 138 -3.65 -6.01 -5.75
C LEU A 138 -4.52 -7.24 -6.04
N SER A 139 -5.47 -7.10 -6.95
CA SER A 139 -6.10 -8.24 -7.63
C SER A 139 -5.13 -8.87 -8.64
N LYS A 140 -5.44 -10.09 -9.06
CA LYS A 140 -4.76 -10.76 -10.17
C LYS A 140 -4.76 -9.90 -11.43
N GLU A 141 -5.87 -9.25 -11.73
CA GLU A 141 -6.04 -8.39 -12.92
C GLU A 141 -5.13 -7.16 -12.83
N GLU A 142 -5.08 -6.50 -11.66
CA GLU A 142 -4.16 -5.39 -11.40
C GLU A 142 -2.69 -5.86 -11.49
N VAL A 143 -2.35 -7.04 -10.95
CA VAL A 143 -0.99 -7.60 -11.10
C VAL A 143 -0.63 -7.81 -12.57
N LEU A 144 -1.53 -8.34 -13.38
CA LEU A 144 -1.30 -8.55 -14.82
C LEU A 144 -1.19 -7.23 -15.58
N HIS A 145 -1.87 -6.19 -15.13
CA HIS A 145 -1.82 -4.85 -15.72
C HIS A 145 -0.51 -4.13 -15.40
N PHE A 146 -0.15 -4.03 -14.12
CA PHE A 146 1.05 -3.32 -13.68
C PHE A 146 2.35 -4.10 -13.89
N PHE A 147 2.28 -5.43 -13.87
CA PHE A 147 3.43 -6.34 -14.04
C PHE A 147 3.14 -7.39 -15.13
N PRO A 148 3.12 -6.98 -16.42
CA PRO A 148 2.82 -7.89 -17.53
C PRO A 148 3.88 -8.98 -17.69
N GLU A 149 5.14 -8.65 -17.39
CA GLU A 149 6.24 -9.61 -17.41
C GLU A 149 6.32 -10.39 -16.10
N MET A 150 6.52 -11.70 -16.21
CA MET A 150 6.54 -12.60 -15.04
C MET A 150 7.68 -12.25 -14.06
N ALA A 151 8.82 -11.78 -14.59
CA ALA A 151 9.97 -11.43 -13.77
C ALA A 151 9.68 -10.24 -12.83
N ASP A 152 8.84 -9.29 -13.24
CA ASP A 152 8.55 -8.08 -12.47
C ASP A 152 7.57 -8.33 -11.31
N ARG A 153 6.95 -9.51 -11.27
CA ARG A 153 6.05 -9.94 -10.18
C ARG A 153 6.81 -10.51 -8.98
N VAL A 154 8.09 -10.83 -9.15
CA VAL A 154 8.96 -11.33 -8.09
C VAL A 154 9.14 -10.24 -7.05
N ALA A 155 8.92 -10.58 -5.79
CA ALA A 155 9.05 -9.64 -4.67
C ALA A 155 9.87 -10.27 -3.54
N TYR A 156 10.44 -9.41 -2.70
CA TYR A 156 11.36 -9.80 -1.64
C TYR A 156 10.77 -9.41 -0.28
N PRO A 157 10.85 -10.30 0.72
CA PRO A 157 10.35 -10.01 2.05
C PRO A 157 11.36 -9.17 2.84
N THR A 158 10.85 -8.37 3.77
CA THR A 158 11.66 -7.75 4.83
C THR A 158 12.25 -8.84 5.75
N GLU A 159 13.27 -8.52 6.55
CA GLU A 159 13.78 -9.50 7.55
C GLU A 159 12.73 -9.81 8.62
N TYR A 160 11.88 -8.83 8.95
CA TYR A 160 10.73 -9.05 9.82
C TYR A 160 9.73 -10.04 9.24
N ALA A 161 9.35 -9.92 7.96
CA ALA A 161 8.48 -10.91 7.32
C ALA A 161 9.13 -12.32 7.29
N LYS A 162 10.45 -12.41 7.10
CA LYS A 162 11.19 -13.70 7.15
C LYS A 162 11.17 -14.32 8.54
N SER A 163 11.25 -13.52 9.61
CA SER A 163 11.22 -14.01 10.99
C SER A 163 9.88 -14.65 11.38
N LYS A 164 8.85 -14.46 10.55
CA LYS A 164 7.48 -14.99 10.69
C LYS A 164 7.21 -16.20 9.79
N ASP A 165 8.25 -16.95 9.41
CA ASP A 165 8.17 -18.24 8.70
C ASP A 165 7.61 -18.20 7.25
N CYS A 166 7.64 -17.05 6.57
CA CYS A 166 7.23 -17.01 5.17
C CYS A 166 8.10 -17.89 4.26
N THR A 167 7.53 -18.34 3.15
CA THR A 167 8.28 -19.13 2.17
C THR A 167 9.23 -18.21 1.39
N VAL A 168 10.51 -18.51 1.46
CA VAL A 168 11.58 -17.80 0.74
C VAL A 168 12.35 -18.78 -0.15
N ASP A 169 12.68 -18.34 -1.36
CA ASP A 169 13.60 -19.08 -2.23
C ASP A 169 15.04 -18.96 -1.69
N PRO A 170 15.73 -20.08 -1.41
CA PRO A 170 17.06 -20.04 -0.79
C PRO A 170 18.16 -19.54 -1.72
N VAL A 171 17.90 -19.45 -3.03
CA VAL A 171 18.87 -19.00 -4.04
C VAL A 171 18.65 -17.54 -4.40
N THR A 172 17.40 -17.16 -4.70
CA THR A 172 17.08 -15.79 -5.14
C THR A 172 16.71 -14.87 -3.99
N GLY A 173 16.23 -15.40 -2.86
CA GLY A 173 15.69 -14.61 -1.75
C GLY A 173 14.26 -14.10 -1.97
N SER A 174 13.62 -14.42 -3.10
CA SER A 174 12.23 -14.05 -3.37
C SER A 174 11.24 -14.73 -2.42
N CYS A 175 10.05 -14.17 -2.25
CA CYS A 175 8.98 -14.75 -1.44
C CYS A 175 7.65 -14.90 -2.20
N ARG A 176 6.73 -15.64 -1.58
CA ARG A 176 5.33 -15.71 -2.03
C ARG A 176 4.55 -14.56 -1.42
N TRP A 177 3.65 -13.94 -2.18
CA TRP A 177 2.79 -12.88 -1.67
C TRP A 177 1.35 -13.01 -2.18
N TRP A 178 0.40 -12.55 -1.36
CA TRP A 178 -1.03 -12.67 -1.63
C TRP A 178 -1.55 -11.63 -2.64
N THR A 179 -2.55 -12.02 -3.44
CA THR A 179 -3.52 -11.08 -4.03
C THR A 179 -4.80 -11.08 -3.20
N ARG A 180 -5.74 -10.19 -3.49
CA ARG A 180 -7.12 -10.27 -2.98
C ARG A 180 -8.06 -11.15 -3.82
N THR A 181 -7.62 -11.61 -5.00
CA THR A 181 -8.47 -12.36 -5.93
C THR A 181 -8.72 -13.78 -5.42
N THR A 182 -9.99 -14.19 -5.37
CA THR A 182 -10.36 -15.56 -4.99
C THR A 182 -9.90 -16.58 -6.03
N GLY A 183 -9.52 -17.76 -5.55
CA GLY A 183 -9.10 -18.90 -6.37
C GLY A 183 -10.27 -19.67 -6.98
N ALA A 184 -9.96 -20.87 -7.49
CA ALA A 184 -10.93 -21.75 -8.15
C ALA A 184 -11.79 -22.55 -7.16
N ARG A 185 -11.41 -22.59 -5.88
CA ARG A 185 -12.27 -23.05 -4.79
C ARG A 185 -12.63 -21.88 -3.90
N LYS A 186 -13.77 -21.96 -3.21
CA LYS A 186 -14.30 -20.89 -2.35
C LYS A 186 -13.41 -20.50 -1.16
N MET A 187 -12.30 -21.19 -0.96
CA MET A 187 -11.40 -21.11 0.18
C MET A 187 -9.93 -20.99 -0.24
N ASP A 188 -9.69 -20.80 -1.55
CA ASP A 188 -8.34 -20.59 -2.06
C ASP A 188 -8.22 -19.11 -2.44
N ILE A 189 -7.02 -18.57 -2.30
CA ILE A 189 -6.72 -17.18 -2.68
C ILE A 189 -5.60 -17.20 -3.70
N CYS A 190 -5.71 -16.38 -4.74
CA CYS A 190 -4.64 -16.22 -5.72
C CYS A 190 -3.42 -15.57 -5.06
N GLY A 191 -2.23 -16.05 -5.40
CA GLY A 191 -0.98 -15.46 -4.95
C GLY A 191 0.14 -15.65 -5.96
N MET A 192 1.21 -14.92 -5.74
CA MET A 192 2.42 -14.99 -6.55
C MET A 192 3.36 -16.02 -5.93
N ARG A 193 3.90 -16.89 -6.79
CA ARG A 193 4.93 -17.85 -6.41
C ARG A 193 6.31 -17.18 -6.44
N LEU A 194 7.30 -17.90 -5.90
CA LEU A 194 8.70 -17.47 -5.84
C LEU A 194 9.28 -17.05 -7.20
N ASP A 195 8.82 -17.67 -8.29
CA ASP A 195 9.24 -17.40 -9.66
C ASP A 195 8.37 -16.36 -10.40
N GLY A 196 7.51 -15.64 -9.67
CA GLY A 196 6.61 -14.62 -10.23
C GLY A 196 5.37 -15.19 -10.93
N ARG A 197 5.19 -16.52 -10.98
CA ARG A 197 3.96 -17.12 -11.53
C ARG A 197 2.78 -16.86 -10.61
N ILE A 198 1.66 -16.45 -11.19
CA ILE A 198 0.37 -16.36 -10.49
C ILE A 198 -0.19 -17.78 -10.34
N SER A 199 -0.65 -18.13 -9.14
CA SER A 199 -1.29 -19.43 -8.88
C SER A 199 -2.53 -19.62 -9.76
N SER A 200 -2.53 -20.63 -10.65
CA SER A 200 -3.59 -20.81 -11.64
C SER A 200 -4.98 -21.10 -11.06
N TYR A 201 -5.04 -21.76 -9.90
CA TYR A 201 -6.28 -22.15 -9.22
C TYR A 201 -6.41 -21.58 -7.80
N GLY A 202 -5.51 -20.67 -7.41
CA GLY A 202 -5.34 -20.22 -6.03
C GLY A 202 -4.39 -21.11 -5.22
N MET A 203 -4.02 -20.61 -4.04
CA MET A 203 -3.18 -21.28 -3.06
C MET A 203 -4.04 -21.64 -1.83
N GLN A 204 -3.69 -22.75 -1.18
CA GLN A 204 -4.53 -23.40 -0.15
C GLN A 204 -4.01 -23.16 1.27
N ASP A 205 -2.84 -22.56 1.38
CA ASP A 205 -2.07 -22.25 2.58
C ASP A 205 -2.49 -20.90 3.19
N VAL A 206 -3.77 -20.55 3.03
CA VAL A 206 -4.44 -19.35 3.54
C VAL A 206 -4.43 -19.24 5.07
N ASP A 207 -4.37 -20.37 5.76
CA ASP A 207 -4.32 -20.54 7.21
C ASP A 207 -2.90 -20.77 7.75
N TRP A 208 -1.88 -20.65 6.89
CA TRP A 208 -0.48 -20.85 7.25
C TRP A 208 0.36 -19.60 6.94
N PRO A 209 1.38 -19.30 7.74
CA PRO A 209 2.22 -18.11 7.55
C PRO A 209 3.23 -18.30 6.42
N THR A 210 2.80 -18.81 5.28
CA THR A 210 3.70 -19.20 4.16
C THR A 210 3.85 -18.11 3.10
N ASN A 211 2.97 -17.11 3.15
CA ASN A 211 2.84 -16.05 2.17
C ASN A 211 2.82 -14.71 2.89
N THR A 212 3.43 -13.71 2.27
CA THR A 212 3.55 -12.36 2.79
C THR A 212 2.48 -11.43 2.22
N MET A 213 2.33 -10.26 2.84
CA MET A 213 1.50 -9.18 2.33
C MET A 213 2.34 -8.12 1.60
N ARG A 214 1.76 -7.56 0.53
CA ARG A 214 2.35 -6.46 -0.25
C ARG A 214 1.30 -5.36 -0.40
N PRO A 215 1.20 -4.44 0.57
CA PRO A 215 0.10 -3.49 0.66
C PRO A 215 0.06 -2.51 -0.50
N VAL A 216 -1.15 -2.07 -0.77
CA VAL A 216 -1.53 -1.07 -1.76
C VAL A 216 -2.42 -0.03 -1.10
N MET A 217 -2.25 1.23 -1.48
CA MET A 217 -3.13 2.32 -1.06
C MET A 217 -3.14 3.45 -2.08
N TRP A 218 -4.20 4.25 -2.07
CA TRP A 218 -4.22 5.54 -2.75
C TRP A 218 -3.96 6.66 -1.75
N VAL A 219 -3.15 7.64 -2.14
CA VAL A 219 -2.83 8.80 -1.30
C VAL A 219 -3.01 10.11 -2.06
N GLN A 220 -3.32 11.19 -1.34
CA GLN A 220 -3.34 12.54 -1.89
C GLN A 220 -1.91 13.12 -1.98
N CYS A 221 -1.39 13.36 -3.20
CA CYS A 221 0.02 13.70 -3.44
C CYS A 221 0.47 15.03 -2.80
N GLY A 222 -0.45 15.99 -2.63
CA GLY A 222 -0.12 17.29 -2.02
C GLY A 222 0.12 17.25 -0.52
N LEU A 223 0.08 16.08 0.11
CA LEU A 223 0.21 15.88 1.55
C LEU A 223 1.21 14.77 1.93
N ILE A 224 1.89 14.16 0.94
CA ILE A 224 2.90 13.10 1.15
C ILE A 224 4.32 13.60 0.93
#